data_AF-A0A176W2Q1-F1
#
_entry.id   AF-A0A176W2Q1-F1
#
_cell.length_a   1.000
_cell.length_b   1.000
_cell.length_c   1.000
_cell.angle_alpha   90.00
_cell.angle_beta   90.00
_cell.angle_gamma   90.00
#
_symmetry.space_group_name_H-M   'P 1'
#
loop_
_entity.id
_entity.type
_entity.pdbx_description
1 polymer ?
#
loop_
_entity_poly.entity_id
_entity_poly.type
_entity_poly.pdbx_seq_one_letter_code
_entity_poly.pdbx_strand_id
1 'polypeptide(L)'
;MESWCLQVGKILNTSSVTELQVRDCFLSARCWLNLASGLRGNPDSKLQWLELYDAWWKDTSAGKYVADMINRAPLLETLRLGGYYGNMEDETVGILSQVLIQSSSLRELAVDQVKWGPALLKALAGDDGNRSIECLRLRSACMPHSDFVSWTRGLGDCLGKLLTCKPFWKEMELHFLEMSPEEWHQLGEVIRDNATATTILVAFNLVDGDQWKSIEALAFSAMSDVKDPTVELHLYTFSDRVNDMRGNHLTRLDLCDTERDEEAFRDLMGVLQVNLGLREIDVSRTSWARDGKAAQIQETLKQNEKRAVYMSVFREANLTFGDAKVGRLFLCGSPRPDPNWLTNTFFDELIALDQNFQAQESEYSKRASTYTSKDGFVSESVFARLIEEFVRKQPHQQRGCPGVALVLGVIQTFCVEMLIPSHLRGAILIEKLKSNFIRSINDKLEEMSLERSHLMEKEELFHYEHCWPPIERHIGGIFERARDLLCESDVEALVDEIRQKRIVELKSLQEGIISVDNDLAQCYPEAENMVSYSNLPPMKDPKPLTFRCLSRASTSVKNPSVETQLVLSKMHKLIQMVHGLNERLRSVQSILERLAMKMGQIFSLHQDFAVNAKCIHV
;
A
#
# COMPACT_ATOMS: atom_id res chain seq x y z
N MET A 1 -39.57 -1.77 -30.45
CA MET A 1 -39.54 -2.58 -29.22
C MET A 1 -40.80 -3.42 -29.03
N GLU A 2 -42.01 -2.85 -28.96
CA GLU A 2 -43.23 -3.61 -28.63
C GLU A 2 -43.53 -4.81 -29.57
N SER A 3 -43.33 -4.63 -30.87
CA SER A 3 -43.47 -5.72 -31.86
C SER A 3 -42.50 -6.87 -31.58
N TRP A 4 -41.26 -6.56 -31.16
CA TRP A 4 -40.27 -7.57 -30.78
C TRP A 4 -40.73 -8.32 -29.52
N CYS A 5 -41.16 -7.62 -28.47
CA CYS A 5 -41.69 -8.25 -27.25
C CYS A 5 -42.92 -9.14 -27.53
N LEU A 6 -43.77 -8.76 -28.49
CA LEU A 6 -44.88 -9.59 -28.94
C LEU A 6 -44.41 -10.88 -29.60
N GLN A 7 -43.38 -10.82 -30.45
CA GLN A 7 -42.81 -12.01 -31.07
C GLN A 7 -42.13 -12.91 -30.04
N VAL A 8 -41.37 -12.34 -29.10
CA VAL A 8 -40.77 -13.09 -27.98
C VAL A 8 -41.86 -13.74 -27.14
N GLY A 9 -42.94 -13.03 -26.80
CA GLY A 9 -44.09 -13.61 -26.10
C GLY A 9 -44.70 -14.80 -26.84
N LYS A 10 -44.87 -14.73 -28.16
CA LYS A 10 -45.34 -15.88 -28.96
C LYS A 10 -44.37 -17.06 -28.93
N ILE A 11 -43.07 -16.80 -28.92
CA ILE A 11 -42.05 -17.84 -28.79
C ILE A 11 -42.16 -18.49 -27.41
N LEU A 12 -42.19 -17.71 -26.31
CA LEU A 12 -42.35 -18.24 -24.95
C LEU A 12 -43.62 -19.10 -24.79
N ASN A 13 -44.68 -18.77 -25.53
CA ASN A 13 -45.94 -19.52 -25.52
C ASN A 13 -45.86 -20.91 -26.18
N THR A 14 -44.92 -21.16 -27.08
CA THR A 14 -44.91 -22.38 -27.90
C THR A 14 -43.59 -23.14 -27.89
N SER A 15 -42.54 -22.54 -27.33
CA SER A 15 -41.18 -23.06 -27.37
C SER A 15 -40.76 -23.73 -26.07
N SER A 16 -39.68 -24.50 -26.16
CA SER A 16 -38.93 -25.05 -25.04
C SER A 16 -37.81 -24.12 -24.58
N VAL A 17 -38.02 -22.80 -24.64
CA VAL A 17 -37.00 -21.83 -24.19
C VAL A 17 -36.71 -22.07 -22.71
N THR A 18 -35.44 -22.33 -22.42
CA THR A 18 -34.93 -22.55 -21.06
C THR A 18 -34.35 -21.30 -20.44
N GLU A 19 -33.91 -20.34 -21.26
CA GLU A 19 -33.26 -19.13 -20.78
C GLU A 19 -33.81 -17.90 -21.50
N LEU A 20 -34.20 -16.89 -20.72
CA LEU A 20 -34.59 -15.58 -21.22
C LEU A 20 -33.76 -14.50 -20.51
N GLN A 21 -32.94 -13.81 -21.28
CA GLN A 21 -32.16 -12.67 -20.81
C GLN A 21 -32.64 -11.41 -21.53
N VAL A 22 -33.01 -10.39 -20.76
CA VAL A 22 -33.37 -9.07 -21.27
C VAL A 22 -32.47 -8.05 -20.58
N ARG A 23 -31.50 -7.55 -21.33
CA ARG A 23 -30.48 -6.59 -20.87
C ARG A 23 -30.60 -5.26 -21.61
N ASP A 24 -30.37 -4.15 -20.91
CA ASP A 24 -30.25 -2.80 -21.50
C ASP A 24 -31.44 -2.41 -22.39
N CYS A 25 -32.65 -2.82 -21.96
CA CYS A 25 -33.86 -2.71 -22.76
C CYS A 25 -34.87 -1.77 -22.10
N PHE A 26 -35.24 -0.71 -22.79
CA PHE A 26 -36.31 0.20 -22.35
C PHE A 26 -37.70 -0.41 -22.62
N LEU A 27 -38.14 -1.34 -21.77
CA LEU A 27 -39.43 -2.01 -21.92
C LEU A 27 -40.60 -1.12 -21.47
N SER A 28 -41.60 -0.96 -22.33
CA SER A 28 -42.90 -0.36 -21.95
C SER A 28 -43.74 -1.34 -21.13
N ALA A 29 -44.77 -0.89 -20.40
CA ALA A 29 -45.75 -1.80 -19.78
C ALA A 29 -46.35 -2.81 -20.78
N ARG A 30 -46.58 -2.38 -22.03
CA ARG A 30 -47.08 -3.27 -23.08
C ARG A 30 -46.06 -4.35 -23.46
N CYS A 31 -44.76 -4.01 -23.45
CA CYS A 31 -43.70 -5.00 -23.63
C CYS A 31 -43.73 -6.05 -22.52
N TRP A 32 -43.77 -5.61 -21.25
CA TRP A 32 -43.87 -6.50 -20.09
C TRP A 32 -45.10 -7.41 -20.14
N LEU A 33 -46.27 -6.83 -20.46
CA LEU A 33 -47.52 -7.57 -20.63
C LEU A 33 -47.41 -8.63 -21.73
N ASN A 34 -46.79 -8.32 -22.87
CA ASN A 34 -46.62 -9.27 -23.97
C ASN A 34 -45.73 -10.46 -23.58
N LEU A 35 -44.64 -10.20 -22.83
CA LEU A 35 -43.76 -11.26 -22.32
C LEU A 35 -44.50 -12.15 -21.30
N ALA A 36 -45.17 -11.54 -20.32
CA ALA A 36 -45.97 -12.26 -19.33
C ALA A 36 -47.11 -13.08 -19.95
N SER A 37 -47.82 -12.51 -20.93
CA SER A 37 -48.90 -13.21 -21.66
C SER A 37 -48.37 -14.40 -22.45
N GLY A 38 -47.15 -14.31 -22.97
CA GLY A 38 -46.46 -15.41 -23.62
C GLY A 38 -46.27 -16.61 -22.69
N LEU A 39 -45.71 -16.39 -21.50
CA LEU A 39 -45.54 -17.46 -20.49
C LEU A 39 -46.88 -17.97 -19.96
N ARG A 40 -47.88 -17.10 -19.81
CA ARG A 40 -49.22 -17.50 -19.33
C ARG A 40 -49.90 -18.53 -20.23
N GLY A 41 -49.67 -18.48 -21.54
CA GLY A 41 -50.24 -19.44 -22.48
C GLY A 41 -49.54 -20.82 -22.49
N ASN A 42 -48.40 -20.95 -21.80
CA ASN A 42 -47.59 -22.16 -21.76
C ASN A 42 -47.40 -22.66 -20.32
N PRO A 43 -48.36 -23.41 -19.75
CA PRO A 43 -48.24 -23.95 -18.40
C PRO A 43 -47.09 -24.94 -18.25
N ASP A 44 -46.63 -25.53 -19.36
CA ASP A 44 -45.51 -26.48 -19.41
C ASP A 44 -44.17 -25.80 -19.74
N SER A 45 -44.09 -24.48 -19.56
CA SER A 45 -42.90 -23.66 -19.82
C SER A 45 -41.64 -24.33 -19.28
N LYS A 46 -40.60 -24.36 -20.13
CA LYS A 46 -39.28 -24.92 -19.80
C LYS A 46 -38.31 -23.87 -19.28
N LEU A 47 -38.79 -22.66 -19.00
CA LEU A 47 -37.96 -21.55 -18.57
C LEU A 47 -37.34 -21.85 -17.19
N GLN A 48 -36.02 -21.98 -17.16
CA GLN A 48 -35.19 -22.23 -15.97
C GLN A 48 -34.41 -20.99 -15.54
N TRP A 49 -34.06 -20.10 -16.48
CA TRP A 49 -33.30 -18.88 -16.20
C TRP A 49 -34.05 -17.66 -16.70
N LEU A 50 -34.31 -16.70 -15.81
CA LEU A 50 -34.86 -15.39 -16.16
C LEU A 50 -33.94 -14.29 -15.65
N GLU A 51 -33.41 -13.49 -16.57
CA GLU A 51 -32.60 -12.32 -16.25
C GLU A 51 -33.21 -11.07 -16.82
N LEU A 52 -33.46 -10.10 -15.94
CA LEU A 52 -34.02 -8.79 -16.25
C LEU A 52 -33.07 -7.73 -15.68
N TYR A 53 -32.11 -7.32 -16.50
CA TYR A 53 -31.05 -6.38 -16.12
C TYR A 53 -31.20 -5.10 -16.94
N ASP A 54 -31.24 -3.93 -16.31
CA ASP A 54 -31.44 -2.66 -17.01
C ASP A 54 -32.68 -2.65 -17.93
N ALA A 55 -33.71 -3.44 -17.57
CA ALA A 55 -34.94 -3.62 -18.36
C ALA A 55 -36.00 -2.50 -18.16
N TRP A 56 -35.59 -1.38 -17.57
CA TRP A 56 -36.34 -0.19 -17.17
C TRP A 56 -37.65 -0.42 -16.39
N TRP A 57 -37.62 -0.11 -15.09
CA TRP A 57 -38.75 -0.23 -14.15
C TRP A 57 -39.59 1.05 -14.03
N LYS A 58 -39.59 1.93 -15.06
CA LYS A 58 -40.27 3.23 -14.97
C LYS A 58 -41.79 3.09 -14.81
N ASP A 59 -42.36 2.00 -15.32
CA ASP A 59 -43.76 1.69 -15.12
C ASP A 59 -43.94 0.88 -13.84
N THR A 60 -44.75 1.39 -12.91
CA THR A 60 -45.02 0.75 -11.62
C THR A 60 -45.69 -0.61 -11.78
N SER A 61 -46.33 -0.87 -12.93
CA SER A 61 -46.90 -2.17 -13.27
C SER A 61 -45.86 -3.22 -13.70
N ALA A 62 -44.61 -2.85 -13.99
CA ALA A 62 -43.59 -3.78 -14.46
C ALA A 62 -43.37 -4.93 -13.47
N GLY A 63 -43.29 -4.66 -12.16
CA GLY A 63 -43.13 -5.73 -11.17
C GLY A 63 -44.34 -6.65 -11.05
N LYS A 64 -45.56 -6.18 -11.37
CA LYS A 64 -46.75 -7.05 -11.45
C LYS A 64 -46.63 -8.06 -12.60
N TYR A 65 -46.10 -7.62 -13.75
CA TYR A 65 -45.87 -8.52 -14.89
C TYR A 65 -44.72 -9.49 -14.62
N VAL A 66 -43.64 -9.04 -13.99
CA VAL A 66 -42.53 -9.93 -13.62
C VAL A 66 -42.97 -10.97 -12.59
N ALA A 67 -43.80 -10.58 -11.63
CA ALA A 67 -44.44 -11.52 -10.71
C ALA A 67 -45.32 -12.55 -11.44
N ASP A 68 -46.09 -12.14 -12.46
CA ASP A 68 -46.83 -13.09 -13.31
C ASP A 68 -45.90 -14.01 -14.09
N MET A 69 -44.78 -13.50 -14.62
CA MET A 69 -43.79 -14.34 -15.32
C MET A 69 -43.19 -15.41 -14.41
N ILE A 70 -42.82 -15.06 -13.18
CA ILE A 70 -42.28 -16.02 -12.19
C ILE A 70 -43.33 -17.09 -11.85
N ASN A 71 -44.57 -16.69 -11.56
CA ASN A 71 -45.66 -17.63 -11.26
C ASN A 71 -46.00 -18.60 -12.41
N ARG A 72 -45.70 -18.22 -13.65
CA ARG A 72 -45.98 -19.02 -14.85
C ARG A 72 -44.78 -19.84 -15.33
N ALA A 73 -43.67 -19.78 -14.61
CA ALA A 73 -42.46 -20.55 -14.90
C ALA A 73 -42.20 -21.55 -13.75
N PRO A 74 -42.91 -22.70 -13.70
CA PRO A 74 -42.79 -23.66 -12.60
C PRO A 74 -41.43 -24.37 -12.52
N LEU A 75 -40.59 -24.21 -13.55
CA LEU A 75 -39.23 -24.73 -13.62
C LEU A 75 -38.18 -23.62 -13.44
N LEU A 76 -38.57 -22.41 -13.05
CA LEU A 76 -37.63 -21.29 -12.90
C LEU A 76 -36.70 -21.56 -11.73
N GLU A 77 -35.44 -21.84 -12.03
CA GLU A 77 -34.37 -22.17 -11.08
C GLU A 77 -33.53 -20.95 -10.72
N THR A 78 -33.27 -20.06 -11.69
CA THR A 78 -32.44 -18.87 -11.52
C THR A 78 -33.21 -17.61 -11.91
N LEU A 79 -33.29 -16.66 -10.99
CA LEU A 79 -33.84 -15.33 -11.24
C LEU A 79 -32.79 -14.27 -10.96
N ARG A 80 -32.50 -13.44 -11.96
CA ARG A 80 -31.63 -12.28 -11.82
C ARG A 80 -32.42 -11.01 -12.10
N LEU A 81 -32.53 -10.16 -11.10
CA LEU A 81 -33.19 -8.86 -11.20
C LEU A 81 -32.15 -7.79 -10.96
N GLY A 82 -32.01 -6.86 -11.90
CA GLY A 82 -31.12 -5.75 -11.65
C GLY A 82 -31.22 -4.59 -12.60
N GLY A 83 -30.31 -3.66 -12.38
CA GLY A 83 -30.12 -2.50 -13.22
C GLY A 83 -30.39 -1.18 -12.55
N TYR A 84 -30.00 -0.17 -13.29
CA TYR A 84 -29.92 1.21 -12.97
C TYR A 84 -31.31 1.86 -13.09
N TYR A 85 -31.76 2.42 -11.97
CA TYR A 85 -32.85 3.38 -11.86
C TYR A 85 -34.29 2.84 -11.76
N GLY A 86 -34.92 3.22 -10.65
CA GLY A 86 -36.35 3.13 -10.38
C GLY A 86 -36.60 2.71 -8.94
N ASN A 87 -37.15 3.61 -8.11
CA ASN A 87 -37.80 3.17 -6.87
C ASN A 87 -39.01 2.35 -7.31
N MET A 88 -38.99 1.05 -7.06
CA MET A 88 -40.18 0.24 -7.15
C MET A 88 -41.10 0.62 -5.99
N GLU A 89 -42.39 0.79 -6.25
CA GLU A 89 -43.36 1.08 -5.19
C GLU A 89 -43.42 -0.09 -4.21
N ASP A 90 -43.61 0.21 -2.92
CA ASP A 90 -43.69 -0.81 -1.87
C ASP A 90 -44.74 -1.90 -2.15
N GLU A 91 -45.88 -1.53 -2.77
CA GLU A 91 -46.89 -2.48 -3.24
C GLU A 91 -46.30 -3.52 -4.20
N THR A 92 -45.49 -3.05 -5.15
CA THR A 92 -44.89 -3.89 -6.19
C THR A 92 -43.79 -4.77 -5.60
N VAL A 93 -43.00 -4.25 -4.66
CA VAL A 93 -42.03 -5.04 -3.89
C VAL A 93 -42.75 -6.13 -3.08
N GLY A 94 -43.89 -5.80 -2.46
CA GLY A 94 -44.73 -6.76 -1.75
C GLY A 94 -45.25 -7.88 -2.65
N ILE A 95 -45.73 -7.56 -3.85
CA ILE A 95 -46.20 -8.55 -4.84
C ILE A 95 -45.05 -9.47 -5.26
N LEU A 96 -43.88 -8.91 -5.61
CA LEU A 96 -42.71 -9.71 -5.98
C LEU A 96 -42.25 -10.59 -4.83
N SER A 97 -42.19 -10.06 -3.61
CA SER A 97 -41.82 -10.81 -2.41
C SER A 97 -42.73 -12.01 -2.20
N GLN A 98 -44.05 -11.82 -2.34
CA GLN A 98 -45.04 -12.88 -2.17
C GLN A 98 -44.85 -14.00 -3.20
N VAL A 99 -44.58 -13.63 -4.45
CA VAL A 99 -44.33 -14.60 -5.52
C VAL A 99 -43.01 -15.33 -5.34
N LEU A 100 -41.96 -14.63 -4.90
CA LEU A 100 -40.70 -15.25 -4.56
C LEU A 100 -40.86 -16.23 -3.40
N ILE A 101 -41.63 -15.89 -2.37
CA ILE A 101 -41.99 -16.79 -1.26
C ILE A 101 -42.70 -18.07 -1.76
N GLN A 102 -43.63 -17.93 -2.71
CA GLN A 102 -44.44 -19.04 -3.22
C GLN A 102 -43.71 -19.91 -4.24
N SER A 103 -42.63 -19.43 -4.84
CA SER A 103 -41.86 -20.20 -5.82
C SER A 103 -41.15 -21.37 -5.14
N SER A 104 -41.43 -22.60 -5.59
CA SER A 104 -40.81 -23.81 -5.06
C SER A 104 -39.63 -24.32 -5.89
N SER A 105 -39.46 -23.80 -7.11
CA SER A 105 -38.39 -24.17 -8.03
C SER A 105 -37.17 -23.25 -7.95
N LEU A 106 -37.34 -22.04 -7.43
CA LEU A 106 -36.30 -21.01 -7.47
C LEU A 106 -35.17 -21.35 -6.49
N ARG A 107 -33.97 -21.59 -7.03
CA ARG A 107 -32.77 -22.00 -6.28
C ARG A 107 -31.74 -20.87 -6.17
N GLU A 108 -31.66 -20.01 -7.18
CA GLU A 108 -30.75 -18.87 -7.20
C GLU A 108 -31.53 -17.57 -7.38
N LEU A 109 -31.30 -16.62 -6.49
CA LEU A 109 -31.80 -15.25 -6.58
C LEU A 109 -30.61 -14.29 -6.62
N ALA A 110 -30.44 -13.59 -7.74
CA ALA A 110 -29.50 -12.48 -7.85
C ALA A 110 -30.26 -11.15 -7.93
N VAL A 111 -29.83 -10.20 -7.12
CA VAL A 111 -30.43 -8.88 -7.00
C VAL A 111 -29.33 -7.83 -7.10
N ASP A 112 -29.28 -7.16 -8.25
CA ASP A 112 -28.19 -6.26 -8.62
C ASP A 112 -28.67 -4.81 -8.73
N GLN A 113 -28.10 -3.91 -7.94
CA GLN A 113 -28.27 -2.45 -8.03
C GLN A 113 -29.68 -1.92 -7.75
N VAL A 114 -30.49 -2.62 -6.95
CA VAL A 114 -31.88 -2.22 -6.70
C VAL A 114 -32.12 -1.63 -5.31
N LYS A 115 -32.78 -0.47 -5.27
CA LYS A 115 -33.10 0.24 -4.01
C LYS A 115 -34.10 -0.50 -3.11
N TRP A 116 -34.86 -1.42 -3.67
CA TRP A 116 -35.86 -2.22 -2.94
C TRP A 116 -35.30 -3.51 -2.33
N GLY A 117 -33.98 -3.74 -2.44
CA GLY A 117 -33.30 -4.89 -1.85
C GLY A 117 -33.66 -5.13 -0.38
N PRO A 118 -33.57 -4.13 0.52
CA PRO A 118 -33.88 -4.33 1.94
C PRO A 118 -35.33 -4.78 2.20
N ALA A 119 -36.31 -4.20 1.50
CA ALA A 119 -37.71 -4.56 1.64
C ALA A 119 -37.99 -5.99 1.16
N LEU A 120 -37.37 -6.39 0.04
CA LEU A 120 -37.45 -7.76 -0.44
C LEU A 120 -36.78 -8.75 0.53
N LEU A 121 -35.58 -8.43 1.01
CA LEU A 121 -34.85 -9.29 1.95
C LEU A 121 -35.59 -9.46 3.27
N LYS A 122 -36.21 -8.39 3.77
CA LYS A 122 -37.06 -8.44 4.95
C LYS A 122 -38.24 -9.38 4.77
N ALA A 123 -38.87 -9.39 3.59
CA ALA A 123 -39.94 -10.34 3.29
C ALA A 123 -39.42 -11.79 3.17
N LEU A 124 -38.23 -11.99 2.57
CA LEU A 124 -37.61 -13.31 2.46
C LEU A 124 -37.10 -13.86 3.79
N ALA A 125 -36.83 -13.01 4.78
CA ALA A 125 -36.38 -13.39 6.13
C ALA A 125 -37.53 -13.75 7.09
N GLY A 126 -38.80 -13.60 6.69
CA GLY A 126 -39.94 -14.05 7.50
C GLY A 126 -40.06 -15.57 7.63
N ASP A 127 -40.91 -16.05 8.55
CA ASP A 127 -41.13 -17.48 8.81
C ASP A 127 -41.63 -18.26 7.57
N ASP A 128 -42.38 -17.57 6.71
CA ASP A 128 -42.87 -18.07 5.43
C ASP A 128 -41.86 -17.87 4.28
N GLY A 129 -40.62 -17.46 4.58
CA GLY A 129 -39.59 -17.19 3.58
C GLY A 129 -39.35 -18.38 2.65
N ASN A 130 -39.04 -18.10 1.37
CA ASN A 130 -38.80 -19.15 0.39
C ASN A 130 -37.67 -20.11 0.83
N ARG A 131 -37.98 -21.39 1.01
CA ARG A 131 -37.03 -22.43 1.44
C ARG A 131 -36.26 -23.08 0.29
N SER A 132 -36.66 -22.88 -0.96
CA SER A 132 -36.00 -23.45 -2.13
C SER A 132 -34.77 -22.65 -2.57
N ILE A 133 -34.65 -21.37 -2.18
CA ILE A 133 -33.51 -20.54 -2.56
C ILE A 133 -32.28 -20.99 -1.76
N GLU A 134 -31.29 -21.52 -2.46
CA GLU A 134 -30.04 -22.04 -1.91
C GLU A 134 -28.87 -21.04 -2.11
N CYS A 135 -28.98 -20.16 -3.12
CA CYS A 135 -27.95 -19.18 -3.47
C CYS A 135 -28.58 -17.77 -3.54
N LEU A 136 -28.03 -16.83 -2.75
CA LEU A 136 -28.40 -15.41 -2.79
C LEU A 136 -27.20 -14.60 -3.24
N ARG A 137 -27.37 -13.81 -4.29
CA ARG A 137 -26.36 -12.86 -4.76
C ARG A 137 -26.92 -11.45 -4.65
N LEU A 138 -26.25 -10.60 -3.89
CA LEU A 138 -26.57 -9.19 -3.77
C LEU A 138 -25.41 -8.39 -4.32
N ARG A 139 -25.68 -7.50 -5.27
CA ARG A 139 -24.65 -6.64 -5.85
C ARG A 139 -25.07 -5.19 -5.78
N SER A 140 -24.19 -4.32 -5.27
CA SER A 140 -24.34 -2.88 -5.42
C SER A 140 -23.68 -2.37 -6.70
N ALA A 141 -24.14 -1.21 -7.16
CA ALA A 141 -23.51 -0.51 -8.26
C ALA A 141 -22.20 0.13 -7.77
N CYS A 142 -21.08 -0.17 -8.43
CA CYS A 142 -19.75 0.34 -8.11
C CYS A 142 -19.52 1.81 -8.54
N MET A 143 -20.58 2.59 -8.74
CA MET A 143 -20.46 3.89 -9.40
C MET A 143 -20.41 5.03 -8.38
N PRO A 144 -19.38 5.91 -8.44
CA PRO A 144 -19.08 6.92 -7.42
C PRO A 144 -20.01 8.13 -7.40
N HIS A 145 -21.24 8.02 -7.89
CA HIS A 145 -22.21 9.12 -7.82
C HIS A 145 -22.97 9.10 -6.49
N SER A 146 -22.70 10.12 -5.68
CA SER A 146 -23.09 10.35 -4.28
C SER A 146 -24.57 10.14 -3.92
N ASP A 147 -25.48 10.16 -4.89
CA ASP A 147 -26.91 10.02 -4.63
C ASP A 147 -27.35 8.54 -4.44
N PHE A 148 -26.42 7.59 -4.59
CA PHE A 148 -26.70 6.15 -4.49
C PHE A 148 -26.39 5.51 -3.13
N VAL A 149 -25.66 6.19 -2.24
CA VAL A 149 -25.17 5.65 -0.94
C VAL A 149 -26.29 5.29 0.06
N SER A 150 -27.53 5.66 -0.22
CA SER A 150 -28.62 5.59 0.77
C SER A 150 -29.29 4.22 0.90
N TRP A 151 -29.32 3.37 -0.14
CA TRP A 151 -30.22 2.21 -0.14
C TRP A 151 -29.68 0.99 0.63
N THR A 152 -28.38 0.95 0.89
CA THR A 152 -27.74 -0.12 1.65
C THR A 152 -27.92 0.03 3.16
N ARG A 153 -28.42 1.19 3.63
CA ARG A 153 -28.73 1.40 5.06
C ARG A 153 -29.80 0.43 5.54
N GLY A 154 -29.52 -0.29 6.62
CA GLY A 154 -30.43 -1.27 7.20
C GLY A 154 -30.44 -2.61 6.46
N LEU A 155 -29.55 -2.80 5.47
CA LEU A 155 -29.34 -4.10 4.85
C LEU A 155 -28.72 -5.08 5.85
N GLY A 156 -27.84 -4.61 6.74
CA GLY A 156 -27.19 -5.42 7.78
C GLY A 156 -28.20 -6.18 8.65
N ASP A 157 -29.19 -5.46 9.20
CA ASP A 157 -30.29 -6.05 9.98
C ASP A 157 -31.07 -7.11 9.20
N CYS A 158 -31.31 -6.87 7.91
CA CYS A 158 -32.05 -7.80 7.06
C CYS A 158 -31.23 -9.05 6.75
N LEU A 159 -29.94 -8.91 6.47
CA LEU A 159 -29.02 -10.02 6.21
C LEU A 159 -28.81 -10.87 7.46
N GLY A 160 -28.63 -10.24 8.63
CA GLY A 160 -28.52 -10.95 9.91
C GLY A 160 -29.77 -11.79 10.20
N LYS A 161 -30.96 -11.23 10.00
CA LYS A 161 -32.22 -11.99 10.12
C LYS A 161 -32.30 -13.12 9.08
N LEU A 162 -31.92 -12.86 7.84
CA LEU A 162 -31.98 -13.84 6.77
C LEU A 162 -31.08 -15.06 7.05
N LEU A 163 -29.87 -14.82 7.56
CA LEU A 163 -28.92 -15.87 7.96
C LEU A 163 -29.42 -16.66 9.18
N THR A 164 -30.07 -15.99 10.13
CA THR A 164 -30.60 -16.64 11.34
C THR A 164 -31.84 -17.50 11.03
N CYS A 165 -32.71 -17.04 10.12
CA CYS A 165 -34.00 -17.69 9.86
C CYS A 165 -33.92 -18.92 8.95
N LYS A 166 -32.82 -19.11 8.19
CA LYS A 166 -32.80 -20.09 7.09
C LYS A 166 -31.59 -21.01 7.15
N PRO A 167 -31.76 -22.28 7.58
CA PRO A 167 -30.66 -23.22 7.69
C PRO A 167 -30.20 -23.83 6.35
N PHE A 168 -30.73 -23.39 5.20
CA PHE A 168 -30.57 -24.07 3.91
C PHE A 168 -29.76 -23.29 2.87
N TRP A 169 -29.29 -22.09 3.20
CA TRP A 169 -28.38 -21.36 2.30
C TRP A 169 -27.11 -22.18 2.12
N LYS A 170 -26.69 -22.38 0.86
CA LYS A 170 -25.39 -22.98 0.54
C LYS A 170 -24.38 -21.87 0.29
N GLU A 171 -24.79 -20.88 -0.49
CA GLU A 171 -23.93 -19.81 -0.97
C GLU A 171 -24.59 -18.44 -0.80
N MET A 172 -23.83 -17.48 -0.29
CA MET A 172 -24.24 -16.09 -0.20
C MET A 172 -23.13 -15.21 -0.78
N GLU A 173 -23.45 -14.43 -1.80
CA GLU A 173 -22.51 -13.48 -2.41
C GLU A 173 -22.97 -12.05 -2.13
N LEU A 174 -22.09 -11.27 -1.50
CA LEU A 174 -22.32 -9.89 -1.08
C LEU A 174 -21.32 -8.96 -1.76
N HIS A 175 -21.70 -8.40 -2.91
CA HIS A 175 -20.81 -7.59 -3.74
C HIS A 175 -21.05 -6.09 -3.55
N PHE A 176 -20.00 -5.38 -3.16
CA PHE A 176 -19.91 -3.92 -3.12
C PHE A 176 -20.95 -3.25 -2.21
N LEU A 177 -21.42 -3.95 -1.17
CA LEU A 177 -22.44 -3.43 -0.28
C LEU A 177 -21.83 -2.36 0.64
N GLU A 178 -22.44 -1.16 0.65
CA GLU A 178 -22.06 -0.06 1.52
C GLU A 178 -22.81 -0.16 2.86
N MET A 179 -22.38 -1.04 3.75
CA MET A 179 -22.85 -1.08 5.14
C MET A 179 -21.86 -0.39 6.06
N SER A 180 -22.32 0.12 7.20
CA SER A 180 -21.43 0.71 8.19
C SER A 180 -20.54 -0.37 8.83
N PRO A 181 -19.36 -0.02 9.40
CA PRO A 181 -18.55 -0.98 10.14
C PRO A 181 -19.33 -1.72 11.24
N GLU A 182 -20.28 -1.06 11.90
CA GLU A 182 -21.15 -1.68 12.92
C GLU A 182 -22.12 -2.70 12.32
N GLU A 183 -22.72 -2.42 11.16
CA GLU A 183 -23.58 -3.38 10.45
C GLU A 183 -22.77 -4.60 9.98
N TRP A 184 -21.54 -4.39 9.48
CA TRP A 184 -20.63 -5.48 9.11
C TRP A 184 -20.17 -6.30 10.32
N HIS A 185 -19.92 -5.65 11.45
CA HIS A 185 -19.61 -6.32 12.72
C HIS A 185 -20.76 -7.23 13.15
N GLN A 186 -21.98 -6.71 13.20
CA GLN A 186 -23.16 -7.49 13.57
C GLN A 186 -23.40 -8.65 12.60
N LEU A 187 -23.20 -8.42 11.30
CA LEU A 187 -23.29 -9.48 10.31
C LEU A 187 -22.26 -10.58 10.57
N GLY A 188 -21.01 -10.23 10.88
CA GLY A 188 -19.99 -11.22 11.21
C GLY A 188 -20.30 -12.00 12.47
N GLU A 189 -20.86 -11.38 13.52
CA GLU A 189 -21.34 -12.12 14.70
C GLU A 189 -22.44 -13.13 14.33
N VAL A 190 -23.40 -12.73 13.49
CA VAL A 190 -24.44 -13.65 13.01
C VAL A 190 -23.84 -14.78 12.17
N ILE A 191 -22.84 -14.48 11.34
CA ILE A 191 -22.16 -15.50 10.54
C ILE A 191 -21.51 -16.52 11.47
N ARG A 192 -20.72 -16.04 12.44
CA ARG A 192 -20.06 -16.86 13.45
C ARG A 192 -21.05 -17.76 14.20
N ASP A 193 -22.15 -17.19 14.68
CA ASP A 193 -23.04 -17.88 15.61
C ASP A 193 -24.06 -18.78 14.91
N ASN A 194 -24.46 -18.45 13.66
CA ASN A 194 -25.66 -19.01 13.04
C ASN A 194 -25.52 -19.36 11.55
N ALA A 195 -24.41 -19.09 10.86
CA ALA A 195 -24.37 -19.37 9.43
C ALA A 195 -24.41 -20.87 9.15
N THR A 196 -25.53 -21.30 8.57
CA THR A 196 -25.62 -22.58 7.88
C THR A 196 -25.04 -22.52 6.47
N ALA A 197 -24.87 -21.30 5.94
CA ALA A 197 -24.19 -21.07 4.67
C ALA A 197 -22.79 -21.66 4.74
N THR A 198 -22.49 -22.59 3.82
CA THR A 198 -21.16 -23.20 3.74
C THR A 198 -20.13 -22.21 3.24
N THR A 199 -20.55 -21.31 2.35
CA THR A 199 -19.68 -20.31 1.73
C THR A 199 -20.38 -18.96 1.69
N ILE A 200 -19.74 -17.96 2.29
CA ILE A 200 -20.17 -16.56 2.22
C ILE A 200 -19.05 -15.79 1.53
N LEU A 201 -19.30 -15.34 0.31
CA LEU A 201 -18.38 -14.50 -0.44
C LEU A 201 -18.77 -13.04 -0.21
N VAL A 202 -17.85 -12.25 0.34
CA VAL A 202 -18.04 -10.81 0.49
C VAL A 202 -17.01 -10.07 -0.34
N ALA A 203 -17.50 -9.31 -1.31
CA ALA A 203 -16.69 -8.48 -2.19
C ALA A 203 -16.76 -7.01 -1.76
N PHE A 204 -15.62 -6.42 -1.43
CA PHE A 204 -15.49 -5.01 -1.06
C PHE A 204 -14.91 -4.19 -2.21
N ASN A 205 -15.32 -2.93 -2.31
CA ASN A 205 -14.77 -1.95 -3.24
C ASN A 205 -13.90 -0.95 -2.47
N LEU A 206 -12.57 -1.05 -2.59
CA LEU A 206 -11.64 -0.19 -1.83
C LEU A 206 -11.40 1.19 -2.47
N VAL A 207 -12.25 1.64 -3.39
CA VAL A 207 -12.12 2.99 -4.01
C VAL A 207 -12.09 4.09 -2.95
N ASP A 208 -12.96 4.01 -1.94
CA ASP A 208 -13.19 5.15 -1.03
C ASP A 208 -12.38 5.10 0.28
N GLY A 209 -11.50 4.12 0.48
CA GLY A 209 -10.62 4.02 1.67
C GLY A 209 -11.32 3.69 3.00
N ASP A 210 -12.56 4.14 3.20
CA ASP A 210 -13.32 3.95 4.44
C ASP A 210 -13.85 2.51 4.61
N GLN A 211 -13.84 1.70 3.55
CA GLN A 211 -14.28 0.29 3.61
C GLN A 211 -13.33 -0.58 4.45
N TRP A 212 -12.13 -0.10 4.80
CA TRP A 212 -11.19 -0.88 5.59
C TRP A 212 -11.74 -1.24 6.98
N LYS A 213 -12.34 -0.26 7.66
CA LYS A 213 -12.99 -0.48 8.96
C LYS A 213 -14.12 -1.51 8.87
N SER A 214 -14.80 -1.57 7.73
CA SER A 214 -15.88 -2.53 7.47
C SER A 214 -15.35 -3.95 7.28
N ILE A 215 -14.24 -4.09 6.57
CA ILE A 215 -13.55 -5.37 6.38
C ILE A 215 -13.03 -5.89 7.71
N GLU A 216 -12.33 -5.06 8.49
CA GLU A 216 -11.83 -5.41 9.82
C GLU A 216 -12.98 -5.82 10.74
N ALA A 217 -14.06 -5.04 10.77
CA ALA A 217 -15.23 -5.32 11.58
C ALA A 217 -15.87 -6.67 11.24
N LEU A 218 -16.06 -6.98 9.95
CA LEU A 218 -16.57 -8.28 9.50
C LEU A 218 -15.61 -9.42 9.83
N ALA A 219 -14.33 -9.27 9.49
CA ALA A 219 -13.33 -10.32 9.67
C ALA A 219 -13.14 -10.69 11.14
N PHE A 220 -13.10 -9.69 12.03
CA PHE A 220 -12.90 -9.90 13.46
C PHE A 220 -14.12 -10.57 14.13
N SER A 221 -15.33 -10.14 13.77
CA SER A 221 -16.57 -10.66 14.35
C SER A 221 -16.96 -12.04 13.81
N ALA A 222 -16.66 -12.33 12.54
CA ALA A 222 -16.91 -13.63 11.91
C ALA A 222 -15.89 -14.71 12.31
N MET A 223 -14.79 -14.33 12.96
CA MET A 223 -13.76 -15.27 13.39
C MET A 223 -14.25 -16.10 14.58
N SER A 224 -14.12 -17.43 14.47
CA SER A 224 -14.35 -18.37 15.57
C SER A 224 -13.33 -19.50 15.53
N ASP A 225 -13.18 -20.17 16.67
CA ASP A 225 -12.28 -21.31 16.86
C ASP A 225 -12.97 -22.64 16.49
N VAL A 226 -14.27 -22.62 16.19
CA VAL A 226 -15.13 -23.81 16.07
C VAL A 226 -15.62 -23.99 14.64
N LYS A 227 -14.80 -24.64 13.81
CA LYS A 227 -15.14 -25.18 12.47
C LYS A 227 -16.31 -24.46 11.77
N ASP A 228 -16.04 -23.22 11.38
CA ASP A 228 -17.01 -22.20 11.00
C ASP A 228 -17.43 -22.23 9.51
N PRO A 229 -18.50 -21.50 9.14
CA PRO A 229 -18.74 -21.06 7.76
C PRO A 229 -17.47 -20.50 7.10
N THR A 230 -17.26 -20.82 5.82
CA THR A 230 -16.14 -20.24 5.07
C THR A 230 -16.53 -18.85 4.57
N VAL A 231 -15.94 -17.81 5.15
CA VAL A 231 -16.06 -16.43 4.65
C VAL A 231 -14.91 -16.15 3.69
N GLU A 232 -15.22 -15.98 2.40
CA GLU A 232 -14.26 -15.59 1.37
C GLU A 232 -14.37 -14.09 1.12
N LEU A 233 -13.26 -13.37 1.29
CA LEU A 233 -13.20 -11.93 1.10
C LEU A 233 -12.56 -11.60 -0.26
N HIS A 234 -13.32 -10.99 -1.16
CA HIS A 234 -12.85 -10.51 -2.45
C HIS A 234 -12.61 -9.00 -2.35
N LEU A 235 -11.36 -8.56 -2.47
CA LEU A 235 -11.02 -7.15 -2.34
C LEU A 235 -10.75 -6.56 -3.71
N TYR A 236 -11.70 -5.79 -4.23
CA TYR A 236 -11.51 -5.04 -5.45
C TYR A 236 -10.85 -3.73 -5.09
N THR A 237 -9.54 -3.65 -5.32
CA THR A 237 -8.75 -2.46 -5.05
C THR A 237 -8.46 -1.76 -6.37
N PHE A 238 -8.47 -0.43 -6.41
CA PHE A 238 -7.71 0.27 -7.43
C PHE A 238 -6.24 0.33 -6.96
N SER A 239 -5.32 0.31 -7.92
CA SER A 239 -3.87 0.17 -7.84
C SER A 239 -3.16 0.55 -6.51
N ASP A 240 -3.59 1.61 -5.81
CA ASP A 240 -2.69 2.38 -4.93
C ASP A 240 -2.82 2.07 -3.41
N ARG A 241 -3.61 1.09 -2.98
CA ARG A 241 -3.92 0.87 -1.54
C ARG A 241 -3.70 -0.54 -1.01
N VAL A 242 -2.82 -1.30 -1.64
CA VAL A 242 -2.52 -2.68 -1.21
C VAL A 242 -1.88 -2.71 0.19
N ASN A 243 -1.13 -1.67 0.58
CA ASN A 243 -0.48 -1.57 1.89
C ASN A 243 -1.41 -1.57 3.10
N ASP A 244 -2.68 -1.17 2.93
CA ASP A 244 -3.65 -1.14 4.04
C ASP A 244 -3.97 -2.56 4.55
N MET A 245 -3.64 -3.61 3.78
CA MET A 245 -3.90 -5.02 4.12
C MET A 245 -2.96 -5.64 5.16
N ARG A 246 -2.04 -4.88 5.77
CA ARG A 246 -1.14 -5.38 6.81
C ARG A 246 -1.90 -5.69 8.10
N GLY A 247 -1.87 -6.96 8.53
CA GLY A 247 -2.42 -7.41 9.82
C GLY A 247 -3.73 -8.19 9.77
N ASN A 248 -4.33 -8.39 8.60
CA ASN A 248 -5.64 -9.06 8.50
C ASN A 248 -5.56 -10.59 8.51
N HIS A 249 -6.68 -11.25 8.84
CA HIS A 249 -6.84 -12.72 8.83
C HIS A 249 -7.39 -13.29 7.50
N LEU A 250 -7.15 -12.60 6.39
CA LEU A 250 -7.61 -13.04 5.06
C LEU A 250 -6.97 -14.39 4.69
N THR A 251 -7.75 -15.32 4.16
CA THR A 251 -7.25 -16.62 3.68
C THR A 251 -7.14 -16.69 2.16
N ARG A 252 -8.01 -15.97 1.46
CA ARG A 252 -8.04 -15.86 0.00
C ARG A 252 -8.17 -14.41 -0.41
N LEU A 253 -7.45 -14.01 -1.46
CA LEU A 253 -7.49 -12.67 -2.04
C LEU A 253 -7.54 -12.77 -3.56
N ASP A 254 -8.60 -12.28 -4.18
CA ASP A 254 -8.73 -12.21 -5.63
C ASP A 254 -8.37 -10.80 -6.13
N LEU A 255 -7.37 -10.70 -7.01
CA LEU A 255 -6.88 -9.44 -7.58
C LEU A 255 -7.19 -9.32 -9.08
N CYS A 256 -8.19 -10.05 -9.59
CA CYS A 256 -8.56 -10.03 -10.99
C CYS A 256 -8.95 -8.64 -11.54
N ASP A 257 -8.70 -8.44 -12.84
CA ASP A 257 -9.26 -7.36 -13.68
C ASP A 257 -8.75 -5.93 -13.47
N THR A 258 -7.52 -5.74 -12.99
CA THR A 258 -6.88 -4.41 -12.94
C THR A 258 -5.48 -4.42 -13.54
N GLU A 259 -5.15 -3.41 -14.36
CA GLU A 259 -3.75 -3.14 -14.71
C GLU A 259 -3.04 -2.74 -13.43
N ARG A 260 -2.06 -3.55 -13.02
CA ARG A 260 -1.27 -3.33 -11.81
C ARG A 260 0.16 -3.06 -12.19
N ASP A 261 0.70 -1.99 -11.62
CA ASP A 261 2.08 -1.61 -11.81
C ASP A 261 3.01 -2.39 -10.86
N GLU A 262 4.29 -1.99 -10.87
CA GLU A 262 5.31 -2.55 -9.99
C GLU A 262 5.14 -2.13 -8.52
N GLU A 263 4.46 -1.02 -8.26
CA GLU A 263 4.24 -0.51 -6.90
C GLU A 263 3.22 -1.38 -6.17
N ALA A 264 2.07 -1.64 -6.81
CA ALA A 264 1.06 -2.55 -6.27
C ALA A 264 1.60 -3.96 -6.01
N PHE A 265 2.54 -4.44 -6.83
CA PHE A 265 3.20 -5.73 -6.61
C PHE A 265 4.09 -5.70 -5.37
N ARG A 266 4.89 -4.64 -5.22
CA ARG A 266 5.79 -4.46 -4.06
C ARG A 266 5.01 -4.36 -2.76
N ASP A 267 3.91 -3.63 -2.77
CA ASP A 267 2.99 -3.51 -1.64
C ASP A 267 2.39 -4.86 -1.27
N LEU A 268 1.95 -5.64 -2.27
CA LEU A 268 1.41 -6.98 -2.03
C LEU A 268 2.45 -7.90 -1.39
N MET A 269 3.70 -7.85 -1.88
CA MET A 269 4.79 -8.61 -1.29
C MET A 269 5.08 -8.15 0.15
N GLY A 270 4.93 -6.86 0.45
CA GLY A 270 5.02 -6.32 1.81
C GLY A 270 3.91 -6.84 2.73
N VAL A 271 2.68 -6.92 2.23
CA VAL A 271 1.53 -7.52 2.95
C VAL A 271 1.77 -9.00 3.20
N LEU A 272 2.19 -9.74 2.17
CA LEU A 272 2.49 -11.17 2.28
C LEU A 272 3.61 -11.44 3.28
N GLN A 273 4.57 -10.54 3.48
CA GLN A 273 5.62 -10.76 4.47
C GLN A 273 5.12 -10.79 5.92
N VAL A 274 4.03 -10.07 6.22
CA VAL A 274 3.46 -9.96 7.58
C VAL A 274 2.17 -10.76 7.75
N ASN A 275 1.50 -11.12 6.64
CA ASN A 275 0.24 -11.84 6.67
C ASN A 275 0.45 -13.34 6.51
N LEU A 276 0.48 -14.05 7.64
CA LEU A 276 0.62 -15.51 7.68
C LEU A 276 -0.69 -16.27 7.42
N GLY A 277 -1.83 -15.57 7.39
CA GLY A 277 -3.16 -16.16 7.19
C GLY A 277 -3.51 -16.42 5.73
N LEU A 278 -2.97 -15.60 4.81
CA LEU A 278 -3.23 -15.72 3.37
C LEU A 278 -2.68 -17.03 2.82
N ARG A 279 -3.55 -17.80 2.16
CA ARG A 279 -3.25 -19.10 1.56
C ARG A 279 -3.30 -19.07 0.04
N GLU A 280 -4.22 -18.29 -0.51
CA GLU A 280 -4.43 -18.22 -1.95
C GLU A 280 -4.55 -16.77 -2.41
N ILE A 281 -3.84 -16.41 -3.47
CA ILE A 281 -4.03 -15.15 -4.18
C ILE A 281 -4.23 -15.46 -5.66
N ASP A 282 -5.39 -15.12 -6.20
CA ASP A 282 -5.65 -15.23 -7.64
C ASP A 282 -5.18 -13.97 -8.35
N VAL A 283 -4.19 -14.15 -9.22
CA VAL A 283 -3.62 -13.10 -10.08
C VAL A 283 -3.73 -13.47 -11.56
N SER A 284 -4.50 -14.51 -11.90
CA SER A 284 -4.55 -15.14 -13.23
C SER A 284 -4.96 -14.17 -14.34
N ARG A 285 -5.76 -13.15 -14.02
CA ARG A 285 -6.22 -12.11 -14.96
C ARG A 285 -5.39 -10.83 -14.94
N THR A 286 -4.25 -10.82 -14.25
CA THR A 286 -3.36 -9.65 -14.18
C THR A 286 -2.17 -9.79 -15.13
N SER A 287 -1.40 -8.71 -15.33
CA SER A 287 -0.09 -8.77 -15.99
C SER A 287 0.88 -9.68 -15.23
N TRP A 288 0.76 -9.76 -13.90
CA TRP A 288 1.65 -10.55 -13.04
C TRP A 288 1.62 -12.06 -13.32
N ALA A 289 0.53 -12.58 -13.87
CA ALA A 289 0.45 -13.97 -14.33
C ALA A 289 1.43 -14.27 -15.46
N ARG A 290 1.68 -13.29 -16.34
CA ARG A 290 2.57 -13.44 -17.50
C ARG A 290 4.03 -13.11 -17.18
N ASP A 291 4.26 -12.22 -16.22
CA ASP A 291 5.60 -11.70 -15.91
C ASP A 291 6.38 -12.54 -14.88
N GLY A 292 5.89 -13.75 -14.55
CA GLY A 292 6.52 -14.65 -13.57
C GLY A 292 6.34 -14.24 -12.11
N LYS A 293 5.70 -13.09 -11.85
CA LYS A 293 5.35 -12.60 -10.51
C LYS A 293 4.37 -13.51 -9.77
N ALA A 294 3.45 -14.15 -10.49
CA ALA A 294 2.56 -15.16 -9.90
C ALA A 294 3.33 -16.29 -9.21
N ALA A 295 4.47 -16.73 -9.77
CA ALA A 295 5.31 -17.75 -9.14
C ALA A 295 5.97 -17.25 -7.84
N GLN A 296 6.35 -15.96 -7.78
CA GLN A 296 6.90 -15.37 -6.57
C GLN A 296 5.84 -15.28 -5.47
N ILE A 297 4.62 -14.84 -5.80
CA ILE A 297 3.49 -14.78 -4.87
C ILE A 297 3.21 -16.17 -4.29
N GLN A 298 3.14 -17.20 -5.13
CA GLN A 298 2.89 -18.58 -4.71
C GLN A 298 4.00 -19.14 -3.82
N GLU A 299 5.27 -18.84 -4.11
CA GLU A 299 6.39 -19.24 -3.24
C GLU A 299 6.32 -18.53 -1.88
N THR A 300 5.96 -17.25 -1.84
CA THR A 300 5.79 -16.52 -0.58
C THR A 300 4.62 -17.07 0.24
N LEU A 301 3.47 -17.36 -0.38
CA LEU A 301 2.34 -18.02 0.29
C LEU A 301 2.74 -19.37 0.90
N LYS A 302 3.52 -20.18 0.17
CA LYS A 302 4.06 -21.46 0.67
C LYS A 302 5.03 -21.28 1.84
N GLN A 303 5.80 -20.19 1.86
CA GLN A 303 6.64 -19.86 3.00
C GLN A 303 5.81 -19.41 4.21
N ASN A 304 4.74 -18.65 3.98
CA ASN A 304 3.82 -18.24 5.04
C ASN A 304 3.09 -19.42 5.65
N GLU A 305 2.67 -20.42 4.86
CA GLU A 305 2.08 -21.65 5.37
C GLU A 305 3.02 -22.35 6.37
N LYS A 306 4.32 -22.45 6.05
CA LYS A 306 5.33 -23.01 6.96
C LYS A 306 5.50 -22.17 8.23
N ARG A 307 5.52 -20.84 8.10
CA ARG A 307 5.61 -19.91 9.24
C ARG A 307 4.35 -19.97 10.12
N ALA A 308 3.18 -20.11 9.53
CA ALA A 308 1.91 -20.23 10.23
C ALA A 308 1.86 -21.49 11.09
N VAL A 309 2.41 -22.61 10.61
CA VAL A 309 2.58 -23.83 11.43
C VAL A 309 3.45 -23.54 12.64
N TYR A 310 4.59 -22.87 12.48
CA TYR A 310 5.44 -22.48 13.61
C TYR A 310 4.69 -21.58 14.61
N MET A 311 4.02 -20.53 14.13
CA MET A 311 3.26 -19.61 14.97
C MET A 311 2.06 -20.26 15.67
N SER A 312 1.45 -21.29 15.07
CA SER A 312 0.38 -22.06 15.72
C SER A 312 0.87 -22.75 17.00
N VAL A 313 2.13 -23.23 17.03
CA VAL A 313 2.72 -23.85 18.23
C VAL A 313 2.85 -22.82 19.37
N PHE A 314 3.18 -21.57 19.06
CA PHE A 314 3.25 -20.50 20.07
C PHE A 314 1.86 -20.15 20.61
N ARG A 315 0.85 -20.09 19.73
CA ARG A 315 -0.55 -19.88 20.15
C ARG A 315 -1.05 -21.03 21.02
N GLU A 316 -0.83 -22.29 20.61
CA GLU A 316 -1.23 -23.47 21.38
C GLU A 316 -0.49 -23.62 22.71
N ALA A 317 0.77 -23.18 22.78
CA ALA A 317 1.53 -23.16 24.03
C ALA A 317 0.94 -22.19 25.07
N ASN A 318 -0.07 -21.39 24.67
CA ASN A 318 -0.80 -20.45 25.51
C ASN A 318 0.15 -19.61 26.36
N LEU A 319 1.25 -19.19 25.73
CA LEU A 319 2.29 -18.42 26.39
C LEU A 319 1.69 -17.06 26.70
N THR A 320 1.44 -16.81 27.99
CA THR A 320 1.11 -15.48 28.48
C THR A 320 2.35 -14.61 28.30
N PHE A 321 2.42 -13.88 27.20
CA PHE A 321 3.34 -12.77 27.06
C PHE A 321 2.79 -11.68 27.99
N GLY A 322 3.36 -11.55 29.19
CA GLY A 322 3.04 -10.40 30.04
C GLY A 322 3.52 -9.12 29.36
N ASP A 323 2.85 -7.99 29.63
CA ASP A 323 3.18 -6.63 29.14
C ASP A 323 4.65 -6.54 28.74
N ALA A 324 4.94 -6.63 27.44
CA ALA A 324 6.29 -6.80 26.94
C ALA A 324 7.07 -5.49 27.10
N LYS A 325 7.52 -5.18 28.32
CA LYS A 325 8.16 -3.90 28.60
C LYS A 325 9.53 -3.77 27.97
N VAL A 326 10.32 -4.83 27.84
CA VAL A 326 11.53 -4.85 27.02
C VAL A 326 11.91 -6.32 26.81
N GLY A 327 11.57 -6.92 25.66
CA GLY A 327 11.93 -8.31 25.37
C GLY A 327 12.30 -8.49 23.91
N ARG A 328 13.57 -8.21 23.54
CA ARG A 328 14.10 -8.64 22.25
C ARG A 328 14.47 -10.12 22.33
N LEU A 329 13.61 -11.00 21.84
CA LEU A 329 13.96 -12.39 21.61
C LEU A 329 14.68 -12.50 20.26
N PHE A 330 16.01 -12.65 20.26
CA PHE A 330 16.77 -12.88 19.04
C PHE A 330 16.74 -14.37 18.67
N LEU A 331 15.97 -14.73 17.65
CA LEU A 331 16.02 -16.04 17.01
C LEU A 331 16.65 -15.91 15.62
N CYS A 332 17.98 -16.01 15.54
CA CYS A 332 18.69 -16.11 14.25
C CYS A 332 18.95 -17.58 13.90
N GLY A 333 18.28 -18.05 12.86
CA GLY A 333 18.51 -19.37 12.27
C GLY A 333 18.25 -19.37 10.77
N SER A 334 19.13 -18.76 9.97
CA SER A 334 19.22 -19.03 8.52
C SER A 334 20.63 -18.71 8.01
N PRO A 335 21.24 -19.51 7.10
CA PRO A 335 22.59 -19.25 6.59
C PRO A 335 22.72 -18.05 5.62
N ARG A 336 21.62 -17.31 5.37
CA ARG A 336 21.47 -16.01 4.67
C ARG A 336 19.98 -15.64 4.80
N PRO A 337 19.56 -14.39 5.12
CA PRO A 337 19.83 -13.18 4.32
C PRO A 337 19.99 -11.86 5.13
N ASP A 338 20.16 -10.77 4.37
CA ASP A 338 20.15 -9.32 4.72
C ASP A 338 19.71 -8.94 6.17
N PRO A 339 20.59 -8.36 7.00
CA PRO A 339 20.36 -8.07 8.43
C PRO A 339 19.13 -7.19 8.77
N ASN A 340 18.47 -6.58 7.78
CA ASN A 340 17.26 -5.79 7.99
C ASN A 340 15.98 -6.63 8.21
N TRP A 341 15.96 -7.92 7.84
CA TRP A 341 14.75 -8.76 7.94
C TRP A 341 14.33 -9.08 9.40
N LEU A 342 15.32 -9.31 10.28
CA LEU A 342 15.08 -9.72 11.66
C LEU A 342 14.63 -8.55 12.55
N THR A 343 14.99 -7.32 12.18
CA THR A 343 14.84 -6.16 13.05
C THR A 343 13.53 -5.40 12.82
N ASN A 344 12.96 -5.47 11.62
CA ASN A 344 11.72 -4.76 11.30
C ASN A 344 10.51 -5.71 11.28
N THR A 345 10.61 -6.86 10.58
CA THR A 345 9.43 -7.73 10.37
C THR A 345 9.04 -8.57 11.58
N PHE A 346 10.03 -9.17 12.27
CA PHE A 346 9.76 -10.00 13.46
C PHE A 346 9.30 -9.17 14.67
N PHE A 347 9.79 -7.93 14.78
CA PHE A 347 9.37 -7.00 15.84
C PHE A 347 7.96 -6.44 15.59
N ASP A 348 7.63 -6.08 14.35
CA ASP A 348 6.27 -5.64 13.99
C ASP A 348 5.23 -6.76 14.23
N GLU A 349 5.59 -8.02 13.94
CA GLU A 349 4.74 -9.19 14.21
C GLU A 349 4.54 -9.46 15.72
N LEU A 350 5.59 -9.32 16.55
CA LEU A 350 5.47 -9.46 18.00
C LEU A 350 4.63 -8.34 18.63
N ILE A 351 4.75 -7.11 18.11
CA ILE A 351 3.96 -5.95 18.56
C ILE A 351 2.48 -6.13 18.15
N ALA A 352 2.20 -6.59 16.93
CA ALA A 352 0.83 -6.89 16.49
C ALA A 352 0.19 -8.04 17.27
N LEU A 353 0.97 -9.07 17.65
CA LEU A 353 0.50 -10.15 18.51
C LEU A 353 0.09 -9.62 19.90
N ASP A 354 0.94 -8.77 20.51
CA ASP A 354 0.71 -8.16 21.84
C ASP A 354 -0.58 -7.30 21.85
N GLN A 355 -0.84 -6.54 20.78
CA GLN A 355 -2.07 -5.74 20.64
C GLN A 355 -3.34 -6.59 20.55
N ASN A 356 -3.28 -7.75 19.89
CA ASN A 356 -4.40 -8.70 19.83
C ASN A 356 -4.70 -9.34 21.20
N PHE A 357 -3.68 -9.62 22.02
CA PHE A 357 -3.87 -10.15 23.37
C PHE A 357 -4.48 -9.12 24.34
N GLN A 358 -4.10 -7.84 24.22
CA GLN A 358 -4.68 -6.76 25.05
C GLN A 358 -6.17 -6.52 24.79
N ALA A 359 -6.64 -6.71 23.55
CA ALA A 359 -8.07 -6.63 23.23
C ALA A 359 -8.87 -7.78 23.91
N GLN A 360 -8.25 -8.95 24.04
CA GLN A 360 -8.87 -10.17 24.58
C GLN A 360 -8.86 -10.25 26.13
N GLU A 361 -7.91 -9.60 26.81
CA GLU A 361 -7.85 -9.58 28.29
C GLU A 361 -8.87 -8.63 28.96
N SER A 362 -9.52 -7.74 28.21
CA SER A 362 -10.48 -6.78 28.77
C SER A 362 -11.81 -7.41 29.25
N GLU A 363 -12.10 -8.67 28.90
CA GLU A 363 -13.36 -9.35 29.27
C GLU A 363 -13.24 -10.45 30.33
N TYR A 364 -12.05 -10.91 30.73
CA TYR A 364 -11.92 -12.05 31.64
C TYR A 364 -10.91 -11.84 32.77
N SER A 365 -11.25 -11.00 33.75
CA SER A 365 -10.53 -10.94 35.02
C SER A 365 -11.23 -11.75 36.11
N LYS A 366 -10.74 -12.99 36.36
CA LYS A 366 -10.74 -13.68 37.68
C LYS A 366 -10.11 -15.08 37.61
N ARG A 367 -8.79 -15.16 37.44
CA ARG A 367 -7.94 -16.18 38.09
C ARG A 367 -6.47 -15.83 37.92
N ALA A 368 -5.90 -15.24 38.96
CA ALA A 368 -4.47 -14.96 39.04
C ALA A 368 -3.68 -16.28 39.08
N SER A 369 -2.81 -16.50 38.10
CA SER A 369 -1.69 -17.42 38.22
C SER A 369 -0.41 -16.61 38.43
N THR A 370 0.37 -17.00 39.43
CA THR A 370 1.53 -16.27 39.94
C THR A 370 2.79 -16.58 39.15
N TYR A 371 2.95 -16.02 37.95
CA TYR A 371 4.23 -16.01 37.24
C TYR A 371 4.42 -14.70 36.45
N THR A 372 4.33 -13.55 37.13
CA THR A 372 4.77 -12.27 36.57
C THR A 372 6.16 -11.93 37.12
N SER A 373 7.17 -12.13 36.28
CA SER A 373 8.49 -11.53 36.48
C SER A 373 8.33 -10.02 36.35
N LYS A 374 8.69 -9.26 37.38
CA LYS A 374 8.55 -7.79 37.40
C LYS A 374 9.35 -7.08 36.32
N ASP A 375 10.33 -7.76 35.72
CA ASP A 375 11.37 -7.15 34.90
C ASP A 375 11.27 -7.56 33.41
N GLY A 376 10.22 -8.27 32.99
CA GLY A 376 10.04 -8.69 31.59
C GLY A 376 10.96 -9.84 31.13
N PHE A 377 11.76 -10.41 32.03
CA PHE A 377 12.61 -11.56 31.72
C PHE A 377 11.91 -12.88 32.05
N VAL A 378 11.97 -13.81 31.09
CA VAL A 378 11.61 -15.22 31.30
C VAL A 378 12.72 -15.87 32.13
N SER A 379 12.39 -16.57 33.22
CA SER A 379 13.41 -17.27 34.00
C SER A 379 14.04 -18.39 33.16
N GLU A 380 15.31 -18.68 33.40
CA GLU A 380 16.05 -19.76 32.71
C GLU A 380 15.27 -21.08 32.72
N SER A 381 14.61 -21.40 33.84
CA SER A 381 13.77 -22.60 33.98
C SER A 381 12.52 -22.61 33.07
N VAL A 382 11.92 -21.45 32.83
CA VAL A 382 10.75 -21.32 31.94
C VAL A 382 11.20 -21.39 30.48
N PHE A 383 12.32 -20.76 30.13
CA PHE A 383 12.92 -20.85 28.80
C PHE A 383 13.37 -22.29 28.46
N ALA A 384 14.03 -22.97 29.40
CA ALA A 384 14.43 -24.36 29.24
C ALA A 384 13.22 -25.28 29.01
N ARG A 385 12.12 -25.08 29.74
CA ARG A 385 10.88 -25.85 29.59
C ARG A 385 10.18 -25.59 28.25
N LEU A 386 10.28 -24.37 27.73
CA LEU A 386 9.82 -23.98 26.40
C LEU A 386 10.58 -24.70 25.29
N ILE A 387 11.91 -24.72 25.38
CA ILE A 387 12.77 -25.44 24.43
C ILE A 387 12.50 -26.95 24.50
N GLU A 388 12.32 -27.51 25.69
CA GLU A 388 11.99 -28.93 25.87
C GLU A 388 10.63 -29.30 25.27
N GLU A 389 9.60 -28.47 25.47
CA GLU A 389 8.29 -28.66 24.84
C GLU A 389 8.36 -28.55 23.31
N PHE A 390 9.09 -27.57 22.79
CA PHE A 390 9.31 -27.40 21.36
C PHE A 390 9.98 -28.63 20.75
N VAL A 391 11.05 -29.13 21.36
CA VAL A 391 11.76 -30.35 20.94
C VAL A 391 10.89 -31.61 21.08
N ARG A 392 10.00 -31.65 22.07
CA ARG A 392 9.06 -32.76 22.29
C ARG A 392 7.97 -32.83 21.22
N LYS A 393 7.46 -31.68 20.77
CA LYS A 393 6.36 -31.60 19.77
C LYS A 393 6.81 -31.80 18.32
N GLN A 394 8.12 -31.86 18.04
CA GLN A 394 8.61 -32.14 16.68
C GLN A 394 8.34 -33.60 16.24
N PRO A 395 7.88 -33.85 15.01
CA PRO A 395 7.68 -35.19 14.47
C PRO A 395 8.98 -36.02 14.51
N HIS A 396 8.89 -37.31 14.83
CA HIS A 396 10.06 -38.17 15.06
C HIS A 396 11.02 -38.27 13.84
N GLN A 397 10.55 -37.96 12.63
CA GLN A 397 11.37 -37.89 11.43
C GLN A 397 12.32 -36.67 11.34
N GLN A 398 12.14 -35.62 12.18
CA GLN A 398 13.00 -34.43 12.15
C GLN A 398 14.01 -34.32 13.30
N ARG A 399 14.02 -35.28 14.24
CA ARG A 399 14.97 -35.30 15.37
C ARG A 399 16.45 -35.48 14.99
N GLY A 400 16.74 -35.85 13.74
CA GLY A 400 18.08 -35.99 13.19
C GLY A 400 18.47 -34.92 12.16
N CYS A 401 17.63 -33.90 11.92
CA CYS A 401 17.95 -32.86 10.95
C CYS A 401 19.10 -31.99 11.47
N PRO A 402 20.22 -31.84 10.72
CA PRO A 402 21.36 -31.02 11.11
C PRO A 402 20.98 -29.57 11.51
N GLY A 403 19.89 -29.03 10.94
CA GLY A 403 19.39 -27.70 11.27
C GLY A 403 18.88 -27.54 12.71
N VAL A 404 18.28 -28.57 13.32
CA VAL A 404 17.76 -28.48 14.71
C VAL A 404 18.91 -28.56 15.72
N ALA A 405 19.91 -29.41 15.45
CA ALA A 405 21.14 -29.48 16.23
C ALA A 405 21.99 -28.19 16.08
N LEU A 406 21.98 -27.56 14.89
CA LEU A 406 22.64 -26.28 14.64
C LEU A 406 21.96 -25.14 15.40
N VAL A 407 20.63 -25.06 15.39
CA VAL A 407 19.88 -24.01 16.11
C VAL A 407 20.04 -24.16 17.62
N LEU A 408 19.95 -25.39 18.16
CA LEU A 408 20.18 -25.65 19.59
C LEU A 408 21.64 -25.42 20.01
N GLY A 409 22.60 -25.79 19.14
CA GLY A 409 24.02 -25.53 19.35
C GLY A 409 24.35 -24.04 19.34
N VAL A 410 23.82 -23.29 18.36
CA VAL A 410 24.00 -21.83 18.23
C VAL A 410 23.40 -21.11 19.44
N ILE A 411 22.19 -21.47 19.89
CA ILE A 411 21.56 -20.88 21.08
C ILE A 411 22.39 -21.17 22.34
N GLN A 412 22.93 -22.39 22.51
CA GLN A 412 23.78 -22.71 23.66
C GLN A 412 25.14 -21.97 23.65
N THR A 413 25.79 -21.80 22.49
CA THR A 413 27.06 -21.06 22.42
C THR A 413 26.89 -19.55 22.53
N PHE A 414 25.83 -18.97 21.97
CA PHE A 414 25.62 -17.51 21.97
C PHE A 414 25.22 -16.97 23.36
N CYS A 415 24.48 -17.77 24.14
CA CYS A 415 24.16 -17.43 25.53
C CYS A 415 25.40 -17.40 26.44
N VAL A 416 26.47 -18.11 26.09
CA VAL A 416 27.77 -18.06 26.79
C VAL A 416 28.62 -16.88 26.29
N GLU A 417 28.52 -16.49 25.01
CA GLU A 417 29.17 -15.27 24.48
C GLU A 417 28.55 -13.96 25.00
N MET A 418 27.29 -13.96 25.43
CA MET A 418 26.67 -12.80 26.07
C MET A 418 27.21 -12.49 27.48
N LEU A 419 28.12 -13.30 28.01
CA LEU A 419 28.82 -13.08 29.29
C LEU A 419 30.21 -12.41 29.12
N ILE A 420 30.54 -11.87 27.94
CA ILE A 420 31.82 -11.18 27.70
C ILE A 420 31.84 -9.79 28.39
N PRO A 421 32.91 -9.43 29.12
CA PRO A 421 33.01 -8.16 29.85
C PRO A 421 32.91 -6.88 29.00
N SER A 422 32.43 -5.80 29.62
CA SER A 422 32.00 -4.52 29.03
C SER A 422 33.01 -3.77 28.14
N HIS A 423 34.31 -4.03 28.26
CA HIS A 423 35.34 -3.27 27.55
C HIS A 423 35.46 -3.61 26.05
N LEU A 424 34.80 -4.69 25.57
CA LEU A 424 34.77 -5.05 24.15
C LEU A 424 33.51 -4.58 23.39
N ARG A 425 32.52 -3.98 24.08
CA ARG A 425 31.30 -3.42 23.44
C ARG A 425 31.51 -2.04 22.78
N GLY A 426 32.61 -1.35 23.04
CA GLY A 426 32.85 0.01 22.56
C GLY A 426 33.05 0.13 21.04
N ALA A 427 33.76 -0.80 20.41
CA ALA A 427 34.24 -0.61 19.03
C ALA A 427 33.13 -0.61 17.96
N ILE A 428 32.09 -1.43 18.15
CA ILE A 428 31.00 -1.58 17.14
C ILE A 428 30.00 -0.41 17.22
N LEU A 429 29.79 0.16 18.41
CA LEU A 429 28.92 1.32 18.60
C LEU A 429 29.55 2.62 18.10
N ILE A 430 30.88 2.77 18.24
CA ILE A 430 31.62 3.96 17.82
C ILE A 430 31.55 4.15 16.29
N GLU A 431 31.73 3.10 15.49
CA GLU A 431 31.69 3.22 14.02
C GLU A 431 30.29 3.60 13.49
N LYS A 432 29.23 3.11 14.14
CA LYS A 432 27.86 3.48 13.78
C LYS A 432 27.53 4.93 14.18
N LEU A 433 28.04 5.38 15.32
CA LEU A 433 27.96 6.78 15.77
C LEU A 433 28.71 7.72 14.81
N LYS A 434 29.93 7.35 14.41
CA LYS A 434 30.72 8.09 13.40
C LYS A 434 29.95 8.25 12.09
N SER A 435 29.37 7.17 11.57
CA SER A 435 28.58 7.22 10.32
C SER A 435 27.34 8.11 10.42
N ASN A 436 26.60 8.04 11.54
CA ASN A 436 25.42 8.88 11.76
C ASN A 436 25.79 10.37 11.92
N PHE A 437 26.90 10.66 12.59
CA PHE A 437 27.42 12.02 12.74
C PHE A 437 27.85 12.62 11.39
N ILE A 438 28.57 11.86 10.56
CA ILE A 438 28.95 12.27 9.18
C ILE A 438 27.71 12.60 8.36
N ARG A 439 26.69 11.72 8.39
CA ARG A 439 25.45 11.91 7.64
C ARG A 439 24.73 13.18 8.09
N SER A 440 24.55 13.37 9.39
CA SER A 440 23.88 14.56 9.94
C SER A 440 24.61 15.87 9.60
N ILE A 441 25.94 15.86 9.56
CA ILE A 441 26.73 17.02 9.13
C ILE A 441 26.53 17.26 7.63
N ASN A 442 26.59 16.22 6.79
CA ASN A 442 26.41 16.36 5.35
C ASN A 442 25.01 16.88 5.01
N ASP A 443 23.96 16.35 5.65
CA ASP A 443 22.57 16.79 5.46
C ASP A 443 22.42 18.27 5.85
N LYS A 444 22.97 18.69 6.99
CA LYS A 444 22.98 20.11 7.42
C LYS A 444 23.79 21.01 6.48
N LEU A 445 24.89 20.51 5.93
CA LEU A 445 25.70 21.25 4.97
C LEU A 445 25.02 21.36 3.60
N GLU A 446 24.17 20.41 3.22
CA GLU A 446 23.35 20.46 2.00
C GLU A 446 22.14 21.40 2.15
N GLU A 447 21.52 21.47 3.34
CA GLU A 447 20.38 22.35 3.62
C GLU A 447 20.75 23.84 3.72
N MET A 448 22.00 24.19 4.03
CA MET A 448 22.44 25.59 4.09
C MET A 448 22.59 26.19 2.69
N SER A 449 21.66 27.07 2.31
CA SER A 449 21.78 27.86 1.07
C SER A 449 23.08 28.66 1.05
N LEU A 450 23.87 28.53 -0.03
CA LEU A 450 25.18 29.15 -0.22
C LEU A 450 25.20 30.70 -0.27
N GLU A 451 24.10 31.38 0.05
CA GLU A 451 23.99 32.84 0.00
C GLU A 451 24.29 33.57 1.32
N ARG A 452 24.66 32.88 2.41
CA ARG A 452 25.12 33.56 3.64
C ARG A 452 26.41 32.99 4.21
N SER A 453 27.40 33.88 4.31
CA SER A 453 28.79 33.71 4.71
C SER A 453 29.02 33.44 6.20
N HIS A 454 28.21 32.61 6.85
CA HIS A 454 28.51 32.10 8.18
C HIS A 454 28.95 30.65 8.07
N LEU A 455 30.23 30.44 7.78
CA LEU A 455 30.87 29.18 8.16
C LEU A 455 30.75 29.10 9.68
N MET A 456 30.10 28.04 10.19
CA MET A 456 30.07 27.72 11.61
C MET A 456 31.49 27.83 12.18
N GLU A 457 31.66 28.60 13.25
CA GLU A 457 32.92 28.63 13.99
C GLU A 457 33.21 27.19 14.47
N LYS A 458 34.48 26.78 14.49
CA LYS A 458 34.88 25.42 14.92
C LYS A 458 34.25 25.08 16.29
N GLU A 459 34.04 26.09 17.14
CA GLU A 459 33.31 26.00 18.41
C GLU A 459 31.87 25.44 18.29
N GLU A 460 31.10 25.76 17.24
CA GLU A 460 29.71 25.30 17.14
C GLU A 460 29.60 23.80 16.78
N LEU A 461 30.57 23.25 16.04
CA LEU A 461 30.68 21.80 15.78
C LEU A 461 30.99 21.01 17.07
N PHE A 462 31.79 21.59 17.96
CA PHE A 462 32.05 21.04 19.30
C PHE A 462 30.86 21.18 20.27
N HIS A 463 29.84 21.95 19.89
CA HIS A 463 28.61 22.13 20.65
C HIS A 463 27.41 21.38 20.03
N TYR A 464 27.65 20.56 18.99
CA TYR A 464 26.63 19.67 18.46
C TYR A 464 26.17 18.70 19.55
N GLU A 465 24.89 18.79 19.91
CA GLU A 465 24.21 17.84 20.80
C GLU A 465 23.41 16.86 19.94
N HIS A 466 23.79 15.59 19.98
CA HIS A 466 23.04 14.53 19.34
C HIS A 466 21.78 14.28 20.16
N CYS A 467 20.62 14.54 19.56
CA CYS A 467 19.34 14.21 20.14
C CYS A 467 19.00 12.78 19.74
N TRP A 468 18.97 11.88 20.71
CA TRP A 468 18.45 10.54 20.48
C TRP A 468 16.93 10.64 20.24
N PRO A 469 16.37 9.94 19.24
CA PRO A 469 14.94 10.00 18.96
C PRO A 469 14.14 9.64 20.24
N PRO A 470 13.10 10.41 20.56
CA PRO A 470 12.33 10.21 21.79
C PRO A 470 11.68 8.83 21.77
N ILE A 471 11.86 8.09 22.85
CA ILE A 471 11.14 6.83 23.07
C ILE A 471 9.75 7.21 23.58
N GLU A 472 8.73 6.84 22.81
CA GLU A 472 7.38 7.33 23.03
C GLU A 472 6.83 6.82 24.39
N ARG A 473 6.45 7.77 25.25
CA ARG A 473 5.79 7.65 26.57
C ARG A 473 6.62 7.71 27.88
N HIS A 474 7.83 8.28 27.92
CA HIS A 474 8.26 9.28 28.94
C HIS A 474 9.77 9.56 28.95
N ILE A 475 10.08 10.78 29.40
CA ILE A 475 11.39 11.46 29.56
C ILE A 475 11.82 12.20 28.28
N GLY A 476 12.07 13.51 28.43
CA GLY A 476 12.51 14.39 27.35
C GLY A 476 13.78 13.87 26.68
N GLY A 477 13.97 14.23 25.41
CA GLY A 477 15.09 13.77 24.59
C GLY A 477 16.42 13.83 25.35
N ILE A 478 17.18 12.73 25.29
CA ILE A 478 18.53 12.68 25.85
C ILE A 478 19.45 13.36 24.83
N PHE A 479 20.15 14.38 25.28
CA PHE A 479 21.12 15.13 24.49
C PHE A 479 22.53 14.77 24.97
N GLU A 480 23.38 14.32 24.06
CA GLU A 480 24.80 14.06 24.34
C GLU A 480 25.66 14.87 23.38
N ARG A 481 26.68 15.57 23.90
CA ARG A 481 27.55 16.40 23.06
C ARG A 481 28.50 15.53 22.26
N ALA A 482 28.77 15.90 21.01
CA ALA A 482 29.71 15.18 20.14
C ALA A 482 31.11 15.01 20.78
N ARG A 483 31.57 16.02 21.55
CA ARG A 483 32.85 15.96 22.28
C ARG A 483 32.88 14.95 23.43
N ASP A 484 31.72 14.56 23.94
CA ASP A 484 31.60 13.58 25.03
C ASP A 484 31.49 12.15 24.45
N LEU A 485 31.20 12.02 23.15
CA LEU A 485 30.98 10.75 22.43
C LEU A 485 32.17 10.31 21.56
N LEU A 486 32.98 11.27 21.09
CA LEU A 486 34.11 11.04 20.20
C LEU A 486 35.38 11.59 20.83
N CYS A 487 36.49 10.85 20.76
CA CYS A 487 37.76 11.41 21.20
C CYS A 487 38.19 12.55 20.25
N GLU A 488 38.95 13.52 20.75
CA GLU A 488 39.37 14.70 19.97
C GLU A 488 40.04 14.32 18.64
N SER A 489 40.83 13.25 18.62
CA SER A 489 41.44 12.69 17.41
C SER A 489 40.45 12.09 16.41
N ASP A 490 39.33 11.51 16.88
CA ASP A 490 38.27 11.02 15.98
C ASP A 490 37.54 12.17 15.30
N VAL A 491 37.32 13.28 16.02
CA VAL A 491 36.71 14.50 15.46
C VAL A 491 37.65 15.15 14.45
N GLU A 492 38.94 15.26 14.75
CA GLU A 492 39.93 15.80 13.82
C GLU A 492 40.06 14.96 12.55
N ALA A 493 40.14 13.63 12.67
CA ALA A 493 40.20 12.74 11.51
C ALA A 493 38.97 12.88 10.59
N LEU A 494 37.79 13.08 11.17
CA LEU A 494 36.53 13.25 10.46
C LEU A 494 36.44 14.61 9.76
N VAL A 495 36.91 15.68 10.41
CA VAL A 495 37.03 17.01 9.82
C VAL A 495 38.03 16.99 8.65
N ASP A 496 39.15 16.28 8.79
CA ASP A 496 40.13 16.13 7.72
C ASP A 496 39.57 15.30 6.55
N GLU A 497 38.78 14.25 6.81
CA GLU A 497 38.11 13.48 5.76
C GLU A 497 37.14 14.35 4.94
N ILE A 498 36.32 15.16 5.61
CA ILE A 498 35.40 16.11 4.96
C ILE A 498 36.18 17.15 4.14
N ARG A 499 37.27 17.68 4.71
CA ARG A 499 38.14 18.65 4.03
C ARG A 499 38.75 18.06 2.76
N GLN A 500 39.25 16.83 2.80
CA GLN A 500 39.82 16.16 1.64
C GLN A 500 38.77 15.90 0.54
N LYS A 501 37.57 15.45 0.91
CA LYS A 501 36.45 15.27 -0.06
C LYS A 501 36.14 16.57 -0.81
N ARG A 502 36.05 17.70 -0.10
CA ARG A 502 35.79 19.02 -0.73
C ARG A 502 36.94 19.49 -1.62
N ILE A 503 38.19 19.21 -1.26
CA ILE A 503 39.36 19.52 -2.12
C ILE A 503 39.29 18.75 -3.44
N VAL A 504 38.86 17.48 -3.41
CA VAL A 504 38.70 16.66 -4.62
C VAL A 504 37.58 17.19 -5.52
N GLU A 505 36.43 17.55 -4.95
CA GLU A 505 35.32 18.16 -5.71
C GLU A 505 35.73 19.49 -6.37
N LEU A 506 36.45 20.34 -5.65
CA LEU A 506 36.93 21.62 -6.19
C LEU A 506 37.93 21.43 -7.33
N LYS A 507 38.81 20.43 -7.26
CA LYS A 507 39.72 20.08 -8.36
C LYS A 507 38.96 19.61 -9.59
N SER A 508 37.96 18.74 -9.42
CA SER A 508 37.12 18.26 -10.53
C SER A 508 36.35 19.41 -11.20
N LEU A 509 35.84 20.37 -10.41
CA LEU A 509 35.19 21.56 -10.95
C LEU A 509 36.17 22.45 -11.72
N GLN A 510 37.38 22.65 -11.19
CA GLN A 510 38.43 23.43 -11.84
C GLN A 510 38.85 22.79 -13.18
N GLU A 511 39.00 21.47 -13.23
CA GLU A 511 39.28 20.73 -14.46
C GLU A 511 38.15 20.87 -15.49
N GLY A 512 36.90 20.82 -15.04
CA GLY A 512 35.73 21.07 -15.89
C GLY A 512 35.72 22.49 -16.49
N ILE A 513 36.08 23.51 -15.71
CA ILE A 513 36.19 24.90 -16.18
C ILE A 513 37.32 25.02 -17.23
N ILE A 514 38.48 24.42 -16.97
CA ILE A 514 39.61 24.40 -17.93
C ILE A 514 39.21 23.71 -19.23
N SER A 515 38.46 22.60 -19.17
CA SER A 515 37.95 21.91 -20.36
C SER A 515 37.05 22.82 -21.20
N VAL A 516 36.10 23.52 -20.56
CA VAL A 516 35.19 24.44 -21.25
C VAL A 516 35.94 25.60 -21.89
N ASP A 517 36.96 26.14 -21.22
CA ASP A 517 37.81 27.22 -21.74
C ASP A 517 38.60 26.77 -22.98
N ASN A 518 39.16 25.54 -22.94
CA ASN A 518 39.83 24.93 -24.08
C ASN A 518 38.89 24.69 -25.28
N ASP A 519 37.66 24.23 -25.03
CA ASP A 519 36.66 24.01 -26.08
C ASP A 519 36.22 25.35 -26.72
N LEU A 520 36.07 26.40 -25.90
CA LEU A 520 35.77 27.76 -26.37
C LEU A 520 36.91 28.34 -27.21
N ALA A 521 38.17 28.13 -26.81
CA ALA A 521 39.34 28.57 -27.56
C ALA A 521 39.43 27.87 -28.93
N GLN A 522 39.00 26.62 -29.04
CA GLN A 522 38.97 25.87 -30.31
C GLN A 522 37.84 26.31 -31.25
N CYS A 523 36.76 26.89 -30.73
CA CYS A 523 35.62 27.33 -31.54
C CYS A 523 35.85 28.63 -32.32
N TYR A 524 36.91 29.40 -32.04
CA TYR A 524 37.20 30.67 -32.73
C TYR A 524 38.68 30.84 -33.14
N PRO A 525 39.20 30.04 -34.08
CA PRO A 525 40.61 30.14 -34.49
C PRO A 525 40.95 31.34 -35.39
N GLU A 526 39.97 32.13 -35.84
CA GLU A 526 40.17 33.10 -36.96
C GLU A 526 40.09 34.59 -36.58
N ALA A 527 39.96 34.95 -35.31
CA ALA A 527 39.83 36.36 -34.90
C ALA A 527 41.16 37.14 -34.78
N GLU A 528 42.32 36.47 -34.81
CA GLU A 528 43.62 37.14 -34.60
C GLU A 528 44.27 37.77 -35.86
N ASN A 529 43.66 37.66 -37.05
CA ASN A 529 44.31 38.10 -38.31
C ASN A 529 43.65 39.28 -39.06
N MET A 530 42.74 40.05 -38.44
CA MET A 530 42.19 41.26 -39.06
C MET A 530 42.50 42.54 -38.27
N VAL A 531 43.77 42.97 -38.30
CA VAL A 531 44.14 44.40 -38.26
C VAL A 531 45.29 44.63 -39.23
N SER A 532 45.04 45.47 -40.24
CA SER A 532 45.89 46.62 -40.61
C SER A 532 45.91 46.87 -42.13
N TYR A 533 44.90 47.58 -42.65
CA TYR A 533 45.06 48.41 -43.85
C TYR A 533 44.21 49.67 -43.74
N SER A 534 44.65 50.60 -42.91
CA SER A 534 44.29 52.01 -43.00
C SER A 534 45.19 52.66 -44.05
N ASN A 535 44.63 53.09 -45.19
CA ASN A 535 45.09 54.19 -46.04
C ASN A 535 44.17 54.32 -47.27
N LEU A 536 43.38 55.40 -47.39
CA LEU A 536 42.99 56.07 -48.65
C LEU A 536 42.18 57.37 -48.32
N PRO A 537 42.22 58.41 -49.20
CA PRO A 537 42.20 59.83 -48.83
C PRO A 537 40.81 60.51 -49.03
N PRO A 538 40.66 61.81 -48.71
CA PRO A 538 39.37 62.46 -48.57
C PRO A 538 38.88 63.04 -49.91
N MET A 539 37.62 62.78 -50.28
CA MET A 539 36.94 63.58 -51.29
C MET A 539 35.47 63.83 -50.94
N LYS A 540 35.07 65.04 -51.34
CA LYS A 540 33.84 65.78 -51.02
C LYS A 540 32.60 65.20 -51.72
N ASP A 541 31.44 65.52 -51.14
CA ASP A 541 30.07 65.42 -51.66
C ASP A 541 29.95 65.61 -53.18
N PRO A 542 29.03 64.89 -53.88
CA PRO A 542 27.62 65.32 -53.92
C PRO A 542 26.55 64.22 -54.14
N LYS A 543 25.38 64.43 -53.50
CA LYS A 543 23.97 64.43 -54.01
C LYS A 543 23.47 63.45 -55.12
N PRO A 544 22.13 63.26 -55.23
CA PRO A 544 21.45 61.98 -55.44
C PRO A 544 21.03 61.71 -56.90
N LEU A 545 20.68 60.46 -57.21
CA LEU A 545 19.45 60.00 -57.92
C LEU A 545 19.63 58.60 -58.56
N THR A 546 18.62 57.76 -58.32
CA THR A 546 17.88 56.91 -59.28
C THR A 546 18.63 55.95 -60.22
N PHE A 547 18.28 54.66 -60.19
CA PHE A 547 17.70 53.84 -61.28
C PHE A 547 17.57 52.39 -60.77
N ARG A 548 16.36 51.84 -60.57
CA ARG A 548 15.43 51.20 -61.52
C ARG A 548 15.90 49.84 -62.06
N CYS A 549 15.17 48.81 -61.60
CA CYS A 549 14.80 47.55 -62.25
C CYS A 549 15.89 46.55 -62.70
N LEU A 550 15.85 45.33 -62.15
CA LEU A 550 15.20 44.20 -62.84
C LEU A 550 14.82 43.09 -61.86
N SER A 551 13.58 42.64 -62.01
CA SER A 551 12.85 41.59 -61.30
C SER A 551 13.21 40.20 -61.86
N ARG A 552 13.08 39.14 -61.03
CA ARG A 552 12.13 38.01 -61.22
C ARG A 552 12.57 36.69 -60.54
N ALA A 553 11.76 36.27 -59.56
CA ALA A 553 11.29 34.92 -59.19
C ALA A 553 12.13 33.94 -58.32
N SER A 554 11.49 33.61 -57.17
CA SER A 554 11.39 32.32 -56.44
C SER A 554 12.58 31.78 -55.61
N THR A 555 12.45 31.25 -54.38
CA THR A 555 11.52 31.35 -53.23
C THR A 555 12.13 30.49 -52.10
N SER A 556 12.03 30.94 -50.83
CA SER A 556 12.32 30.23 -49.56
C SER A 556 13.77 30.21 -49.04
N VAL A 557 14.20 31.36 -48.52
CA VAL A 557 15.39 31.52 -47.66
C VAL A 557 14.95 31.39 -46.19
N LYS A 558 15.50 30.41 -45.46
CA LYS A 558 15.41 30.33 -43.99
C LYS A 558 16.11 31.55 -43.39
N ASN A 559 15.40 32.34 -42.59
CA ASN A 559 15.92 33.50 -41.86
C ASN A 559 17.08 33.09 -40.92
N PRO A 560 18.33 33.51 -41.20
CA PRO A 560 19.49 33.27 -40.30
C PRO A 560 19.41 34.10 -39.00
N SER A 561 18.46 35.03 -38.93
CA SER A 561 18.30 35.98 -37.82
C SER A 561 17.89 35.32 -36.50
N VAL A 562 17.13 34.23 -36.53
CA VAL A 562 16.60 33.58 -35.31
C VAL A 562 17.66 32.71 -34.65
N GLU A 563 18.47 32.04 -35.46
CA GLU A 563 19.54 31.14 -34.98
C GLU A 563 20.68 31.96 -34.36
N THR A 564 21.00 33.12 -34.93
CA THR A 564 22.00 34.05 -34.38
C THR A 564 21.54 34.67 -33.05
N GLN A 565 20.25 35.03 -32.92
CA GLN A 565 19.70 35.52 -31.65
C GLN A 565 19.68 34.44 -30.56
N LEU A 566 19.42 33.19 -30.93
CA LEU A 566 19.43 32.08 -29.98
C LEU A 566 20.83 31.82 -29.44
N VAL A 567 21.85 31.83 -30.29
CA VAL A 567 23.26 31.69 -29.89
C VAL A 567 23.70 32.84 -28.98
N LEU A 568 23.35 34.09 -29.31
CA LEU A 568 23.65 35.26 -28.47
C LEU A 568 22.97 35.20 -27.10
N SER A 569 21.72 34.71 -27.02
CA SER A 569 21.03 34.54 -25.74
C SER A 569 21.69 33.50 -24.84
N LYS A 570 22.19 32.40 -25.44
CA LYS A 570 22.92 31.35 -24.71
C LYS A 570 24.28 31.84 -24.24
N MET A 571 25.00 32.60 -25.06
CA MET A 571 26.28 33.22 -24.66
C MET A 571 26.10 34.21 -23.51
N HIS A 572 25.05 35.04 -23.52
CA HIS A 572 24.80 35.97 -22.42
C HIS A 572 24.52 35.25 -21.10
N LYS A 573 23.77 34.14 -21.15
CA LYS A 573 23.51 33.28 -19.98
C LYS A 573 24.78 32.61 -19.46
N LEU A 574 25.67 32.20 -20.36
CA LEU A 574 26.96 31.58 -20.02
C LEU A 574 27.92 32.59 -19.37
N ILE A 575 27.97 33.84 -19.88
CA ILE A 575 28.76 34.93 -19.28
C ILE A 575 28.29 35.24 -17.86
N GLN A 576 26.97 35.27 -17.62
CA GLN A 576 26.43 35.47 -16.27
C GLN A 576 26.79 34.32 -15.31
N MET A 577 26.75 33.08 -15.79
CA MET A 577 27.17 31.92 -15.00
C MET A 577 28.67 31.94 -14.66
N VAL A 578 29.51 32.30 -15.63
CA VAL A 578 30.97 32.41 -15.45
C VAL A 578 31.30 33.56 -14.48
N HIS A 579 30.60 34.69 -14.57
CA HIS A 579 30.81 35.79 -13.63
C HIS A 579 30.41 35.40 -12.21
N GLY A 580 29.30 34.67 -12.04
CA GLY A 580 28.87 34.12 -10.75
C GLY A 580 29.85 33.10 -10.17
N LEU A 581 30.47 32.27 -11.02
CA LEU A 581 31.52 31.32 -10.61
C LEU A 581 32.81 32.04 -10.18
N ASN A 582 33.23 33.08 -10.89
CA ASN A 582 34.44 33.84 -10.55
C ASN A 582 34.33 34.55 -9.19
N GLU A 583 33.17 35.15 -8.89
CA GLU A 583 32.93 35.77 -7.57
C GLU A 583 32.87 34.71 -6.45
N ARG A 584 32.31 33.53 -6.73
CA ARG A 584 32.35 32.39 -5.78
C ARG A 584 33.76 31.91 -5.52
N LEU A 585 34.60 31.79 -6.55
CA LEU A 585 35.99 31.37 -6.41
C LEU A 585 36.80 32.37 -5.58
N ARG A 586 36.61 33.67 -5.83
CA ARG A 586 37.26 34.74 -5.05
C ARG A 586 36.82 34.74 -3.58
N SER A 587 35.55 34.42 -3.31
CA SER A 587 35.02 34.26 -1.95
C SER A 587 35.67 33.08 -1.22
N VAL A 588 35.77 31.92 -1.87
CA VAL A 588 36.43 30.73 -1.30
C VAL A 588 37.91 30.98 -1.02
N GLN A 589 38.62 31.66 -1.93
CA GLN A 589 40.03 32.01 -1.73
C GLN A 589 40.23 32.92 -0.51
N SER A 590 39.36 33.92 -0.31
CA SER A 590 39.39 34.79 0.86
C SER A 590 39.16 34.04 2.19
N ILE A 591 38.28 33.04 2.17
CA ILE A 591 38.02 32.18 3.35
C ILE A 591 39.26 31.33 3.67
N LEU A 592 39.90 30.74 2.66
CA LEU A 592 41.12 29.95 2.83
C LEU A 592 42.28 30.78 3.38
N GLU A 593 42.46 32.02 2.91
CA GLU A 593 43.47 32.95 3.43
C GLU A 593 43.23 33.30 4.90
N ARG A 594 41.97 33.53 5.30
CA ARG A 594 41.60 33.79 6.71
C ARG A 594 41.84 32.57 7.60
N LEU A 595 41.50 31.36 7.13
CA LEU A 595 41.76 30.13 7.86
C LEU A 595 43.26 29.88 8.04
N ALA A 596 44.08 30.13 7.00
CA ALA A 596 45.53 30.01 7.09
C ALA A 596 46.14 30.96 8.14
N MET A 597 45.68 32.21 8.19
CA MET A 597 46.11 33.16 9.25
C MET A 597 45.72 32.70 10.65
N LYS A 598 44.51 32.17 10.84
CA LYS A 598 44.04 31.70 12.15
C LYS A 598 44.78 30.44 12.61
N MET A 599 45.09 29.53 11.69
CA MET A 599 45.92 28.36 11.98
C MET A 599 47.33 28.79 12.42
N GLY A 600 47.93 29.79 11.78
CA GLY A 600 49.20 30.37 12.20
C GLY A 600 49.17 30.96 13.61
N GLN A 601 48.08 31.64 13.99
CA GLN A 601 47.89 32.17 15.35
C GLN A 601 47.79 31.06 16.40
N ILE A 602 47.10 29.96 16.08
CA ILE A 602 46.96 28.80 16.97
C ILE A 602 48.32 28.10 17.15
N PHE A 603 49.10 27.93 16.09
CA PHE A 603 50.44 27.36 16.20
C PHE A 603 51.39 28.23 17.05
N SER A 604 51.28 29.56 16.94
CA SER A 604 52.05 30.49 17.79
C SER A 604 51.67 30.35 19.26
N LEU A 605 50.37 30.30 19.58
CA LEU A 605 49.89 30.08 20.93
C LEU A 605 50.33 28.72 21.49
N HIS A 606 50.29 27.67 20.67
CA HIS A 606 50.71 26.33 21.07
C HIS A 606 52.22 26.27 21.36
N GLN A 607 53.05 26.99 20.60
CA GLN A 607 54.47 27.13 20.90
C GLN A 607 54.72 27.92 22.19
N ASP A 608 53.96 28.99 22.44
CA ASP A 608 54.07 29.76 23.69
C ASP A 608 53.67 28.92 24.92
N PHE A 609 52.62 28.09 24.81
CA PHE A 609 52.24 27.15 25.86
C PHE A 609 53.29 26.05 26.08
N ALA A 610 53.90 25.51 25.02
CA ALA A 610 54.94 24.51 25.12
C ALA A 610 56.24 25.05 25.75
N VAL A 611 56.57 26.32 25.48
CA VAL A 611 57.72 27.01 26.11
C VAL A 611 57.43 27.32 27.59
N ASN A 612 56.22 27.78 27.92
CA ASN A 612 55.83 28.06 29.30
C ASN A 612 55.67 26.80 30.16
N ALA A 613 55.22 25.68 29.59
CA ALA A 613 55.11 24.40 30.29
C ALA A 613 56.47 23.83 30.72
N LYS A 614 57.56 24.15 30.01
CA LYS A 614 58.93 23.77 30.42
C LYS A 614 59.48 24.61 31.59
N CYS A 615 58.88 25.75 31.90
CA CYS A 615 59.29 26.60 33.02
C CYS A 615 58.63 26.24 34.37
N ILE A 616 57.70 25.26 34.40
CA ILE A 616 56.95 24.87 35.61
C ILE A 616 57.57 23.65 36.33
N HIS A 617 58.71 23.15 35.85
CA HIS A 617 59.54 22.19 36.59
C HIS A 617 60.89 22.82 36.98
N VAL A 618 60.88 23.62 38.03
CA VAL A 618 62.03 23.90 38.92
C VAL A 618 61.55 23.78 40.36
#